data_AF-A0A935ECI9-F1
#
_entry.id   AF-A0A935ECI9-F1
#
_cell.length_a   1.000
_cell.length_b   1.000
_cell.length_c   1.000
_cell.angle_alpha   90.00
_cell.angle_beta   90.00
_cell.angle_gamma   90.00
#
_symmetry.space_group_name_H-M   'P 1'
#
loop_
_entity.id
_entity.type
_entity.pdbx_description
1 polymer ?
#
loop_
_entity_poly.entity_id
_entity_poly.type
_entity_poly.pdbx_seq_one_letter_code
_entity_poly.pdbx_strand_id
1 'polypeptide(L)'
;MPRRATRDPTYLRRRFSPETIELCVRWYITYRLSYRDLVAMMAEQGIAVSHTTIMRVVLRYVPEYERRWARFARSPGSSWRMDETAVSVRGGRHYLYRAVDRIGKSGASLLCNDRSMESAQAFFRAAVSQEAVPWPEKINVDGNSATHRGLRLLATEDRRWRGVEVRARRYLNNVVEQDHRAIKQRCAPMLGLKSFRSAAIALAGIELAHRIRKQQYSLPKGMTGRARSLKEMWDAALADSGAPICRDGDRPSPMHQNSADRFQPAREPPRPDGLVRYPRKISFGGSLYLLVMPRGGRYWHYHYRYGGKRKTLSLGTYPDVPVTRAQSHHRAARRLLAAGVDPSARRRQLRGIEGDEPEVGCGTPGNCLHAAQVV
;
A
#
# COMPACT_ATOMS: atom_id res chain seq x y z
N MET A 1 7.62 -37.01 -31.00
CA MET A 1 7.04 -35.65 -30.83
C MET A 1 6.21 -35.64 -29.54
N PRO A 2 6.55 -34.88 -28.50
CA PRO A 2 5.68 -34.80 -27.33
C PRO A 2 4.37 -34.14 -27.76
N ARG A 3 3.22 -34.79 -27.45
CA ARG A 3 1.88 -34.21 -27.63
C ARG A 3 1.89 -32.80 -27.03
N ARG A 4 1.58 -31.76 -27.82
CA ARG A 4 1.29 -30.42 -27.30
C ARG A 4 0.24 -30.60 -26.21
N ALA A 5 0.59 -30.28 -24.96
CA ALA A 5 -0.35 -30.32 -23.85
C ALA A 5 -1.62 -29.55 -24.26
N THR A 6 -2.79 -30.15 -24.04
CA THR A 6 -4.08 -29.53 -24.33
C THR A 6 -4.09 -28.15 -23.68
N ARG A 7 -4.25 -27.08 -24.48
CA ARG A 7 -4.25 -25.72 -23.97
C ARG A 7 -5.35 -25.60 -22.93
N ASP A 8 -5.00 -25.15 -21.72
CA ASP A 8 -5.99 -24.90 -20.68
C ASP A 8 -7.10 -23.98 -21.24
N PRO A 9 -8.38 -24.36 -21.11
CA PRO A 9 -9.50 -23.60 -21.64
C PRO A 9 -9.51 -22.11 -21.25
N THR A 10 -8.92 -21.76 -20.11
CA THR A 10 -8.83 -20.38 -19.58
C THR A 10 -8.00 -19.45 -20.48
N TYR A 11 -7.13 -19.99 -21.33
CA TYR A 11 -6.32 -19.24 -22.28
C TYR A 11 -6.85 -19.30 -23.71
N LEU A 12 -8.02 -19.91 -23.94
CA LEU A 12 -8.63 -19.92 -25.27
C LEU A 12 -8.86 -18.50 -25.79
N ARG A 13 -8.59 -18.31 -27.08
CA ARG A 13 -8.76 -17.04 -27.80
C ARG A 13 -7.94 -15.87 -27.24
N ARG A 14 -6.87 -16.14 -26.48
CA ARG A 14 -5.91 -15.11 -26.05
C ARG A 14 -4.85 -14.88 -27.11
N ARG A 15 -4.47 -13.61 -27.28
CA ARG A 15 -3.42 -13.18 -28.22
C ARG A 15 -2.03 -13.71 -27.82
N PHE A 16 -1.74 -13.74 -26.53
CA PHE A 16 -0.45 -14.19 -26.00
C PHE A 16 -0.55 -15.66 -25.58
N SER A 17 0.59 -16.37 -25.63
CA SER A 17 0.65 -17.77 -25.21
C SER A 17 0.39 -17.91 -23.70
N PRO A 18 -0.12 -19.07 -23.23
CA PRO A 18 -0.27 -19.37 -21.81
C PRO A 18 1.01 -19.11 -21.01
N GLU A 19 2.15 -19.53 -21.55
CA GLU A 19 3.46 -19.40 -20.90
C GLU A 19 3.83 -17.93 -20.70
N THR A 20 3.54 -17.07 -21.69
CA THR A 20 3.78 -15.63 -21.61
C THR A 20 2.89 -14.97 -20.57
N ILE A 21 1.60 -15.34 -20.56
CA ILE A 21 0.61 -14.83 -19.61
C ILE A 21 1.02 -15.21 -18.18
N GLU A 22 1.27 -16.50 -17.95
CA GLU A 22 1.67 -17.03 -16.65
C GLU A 22 2.98 -16.42 -16.18
N LEU A 23 3.97 -16.25 -17.07
CA LEU A 23 5.23 -15.60 -16.76
C LEU A 23 5.02 -14.16 -16.29
N CYS A 24 4.26 -13.37 -17.05
CA CYS A 24 3.96 -11.97 -16.71
C CYS A 24 3.29 -11.86 -15.34
N VAL A 25 2.24 -12.67 -15.10
CA VAL A 25 1.51 -12.63 -13.82
C VAL A 25 2.40 -13.08 -12.68
N ARG A 26 3.06 -14.23 -12.83
CA ARG A 26 3.97 -14.79 -11.82
C ARG A 26 5.06 -13.80 -11.46
N TRP A 27 5.74 -13.22 -12.44
CA TRP A 27 6.80 -12.24 -12.19
C TRP A 27 6.27 -10.98 -11.53
N TYR A 28 5.12 -10.45 -11.98
CA TYR A 28 4.50 -9.28 -11.38
C TYR A 28 4.19 -9.50 -9.89
N ILE A 29 3.58 -10.62 -9.50
CA ILE A 29 3.23 -10.84 -8.08
C ILE A 29 4.47 -11.22 -7.24
N THR A 30 5.44 -11.89 -7.85
CA THR A 30 6.60 -12.47 -7.15
C THR A 30 7.72 -11.46 -6.89
N TYR A 31 8.10 -10.64 -7.87
CA TYR A 31 9.32 -9.82 -7.83
C TYR A 31 9.04 -8.33 -7.82
N ARG A 32 10.01 -7.52 -7.35
CA ARG A 32 9.97 -6.04 -7.22
C ARG A 32 9.92 -5.27 -8.53
N LEU A 33 8.96 -5.63 -9.37
CA LEU A 33 8.75 -5.12 -10.72
C LEU A 33 7.47 -4.29 -10.80
N SER A 34 7.54 -3.22 -11.59
CA SER A 34 6.40 -2.48 -12.12
C SER A 34 5.91 -3.11 -13.43
N TYR A 35 4.73 -2.70 -13.90
CA TYR A 35 4.26 -3.11 -15.22
C TYR A 35 5.17 -2.62 -16.36
N ARG A 36 5.89 -1.51 -16.18
CA ARG A 36 6.82 -0.99 -17.19
C ARG A 36 8.08 -1.85 -17.27
N ASP A 37 8.58 -2.32 -16.12
CA ASP A 37 9.73 -3.22 -16.08
C ASP A 37 9.41 -4.53 -16.82
N LEU A 38 8.21 -5.07 -16.61
CA LEU A 38 7.78 -6.27 -17.36
C LEU A 38 7.67 -6.01 -18.86
N VAL A 39 7.23 -4.83 -19.30
CA VAL A 39 7.22 -4.49 -20.75
C VAL A 39 8.64 -4.54 -21.32
N ALA A 40 9.62 -3.94 -20.62
CA ALA A 40 11.02 -3.97 -21.06
C ALA A 40 11.56 -5.41 -21.12
N MET A 41 11.30 -6.21 -20.08
CA MET A 41 11.73 -7.61 -20.03
C MET A 41 11.05 -8.50 -21.09
N MET A 42 9.81 -8.21 -21.46
CA MET A 42 9.13 -8.91 -22.56
C MET A 42 9.68 -8.48 -23.93
N ALA A 43 10.04 -7.21 -24.09
CA ALA A 43 10.65 -6.70 -25.32
C ALA A 43 12.02 -7.35 -25.60
N GLU A 44 12.84 -7.57 -24.56
CA GLU A 44 14.10 -8.34 -24.66
C GLU A 44 13.88 -9.78 -25.15
N GLN A 45 12.70 -10.35 -24.92
CA GLN A 45 12.29 -11.67 -25.39
C GLN A 45 11.58 -11.63 -26.75
N GLY A 46 11.57 -10.47 -27.43
CA GLY A 46 10.90 -10.27 -28.72
C GLY A 46 9.38 -10.15 -28.65
N ILE A 47 8.80 -9.97 -27.45
CA ILE A 47 7.36 -9.89 -27.23
C ILE A 47 6.92 -8.44 -27.02
N ALA A 48 6.28 -7.86 -28.03
CA ALA A 48 5.70 -6.52 -27.95
C ALA A 48 4.36 -6.53 -27.17
N VAL A 49 4.36 -5.95 -25.97
CA VAL A 49 3.17 -5.85 -25.11
C VAL A 49 3.10 -4.48 -24.42
N SER A 50 1.89 -3.95 -24.21
CA SER A 50 1.70 -2.71 -23.46
C SER A 50 1.54 -2.96 -21.96
N HIS A 51 1.95 -1.99 -21.13
CA HIS A 51 1.82 -2.09 -19.67
C HIS A 51 0.36 -2.26 -19.22
N THR A 52 -0.60 -1.66 -19.93
CA THR A 52 -2.04 -1.82 -19.66
C THR A 52 -2.55 -3.21 -19.98
N THR A 53 -1.96 -3.87 -20.98
CA THR A 53 -2.26 -5.28 -21.30
C THR A 53 -1.80 -6.19 -20.17
N ILE A 54 -0.57 -6.02 -19.70
CA ILE A 54 -0.05 -6.79 -18.55
C ILE A 54 -0.93 -6.57 -17.31
N MET A 55 -1.32 -5.32 -17.03
CA MET A 55 -2.24 -5.02 -15.94
C MET A 55 -3.56 -5.78 -16.06
N ARG A 56 -4.21 -5.76 -17.23
CA ARG A 56 -5.47 -6.48 -17.47
C ARG A 56 -5.30 -8.00 -17.31
N VAL A 57 -4.19 -8.54 -17.80
CA VAL A 57 -3.84 -9.96 -17.63
C VAL A 57 -3.69 -10.30 -16.15
N VAL A 58 -2.94 -9.53 -15.38
CA VAL A 58 -2.80 -9.73 -13.92
C VAL A 58 -4.17 -9.70 -13.23
N LEU A 59 -4.98 -8.67 -13.50
CA LEU A 59 -6.29 -8.53 -12.86
C LEU A 59 -7.26 -9.65 -13.23
N ARG A 60 -7.13 -10.23 -14.43
CA ARG A 60 -7.97 -11.36 -14.86
C ARG A 60 -7.53 -12.68 -14.23
N TYR A 61 -6.23 -12.95 -14.22
CA TYR A 61 -5.72 -14.29 -13.96
C TYR A 61 -5.33 -14.54 -12.50
N VAL A 62 -5.00 -13.51 -11.72
CA VAL A 62 -4.68 -13.71 -10.29
C VAL A 62 -5.80 -14.44 -9.53
N PRO A 63 -7.09 -14.05 -9.63
CA PRO A 63 -8.16 -14.76 -8.94
C PRO A 63 -8.29 -16.24 -9.34
N GLU A 64 -8.01 -16.54 -10.61
CA GLU A 64 -8.03 -17.91 -11.12
C GLU A 64 -6.87 -18.74 -10.57
N TYR A 65 -5.68 -18.14 -10.52
CA TYR A 65 -4.51 -18.79 -9.94
C TYR A 65 -4.71 -19.04 -8.46
N GLU A 66 -5.25 -18.09 -7.70
CA GLU A 66 -5.55 -18.31 -6.28
C GLU A 66 -6.48 -19.52 -6.07
N ARG A 67 -7.54 -19.66 -6.86
CA ARG A 67 -8.45 -20.81 -6.78
C ARG A 67 -7.75 -22.14 -7.07
N ARG A 68 -6.91 -22.20 -8.11
CA ARG A 68 -6.18 -23.43 -8.46
C ARG A 68 -5.17 -23.82 -7.39
N TRP A 69 -4.44 -22.84 -6.88
CA TRP A 69 -3.49 -23.04 -5.79
C TRP A 69 -4.17 -23.41 -4.47
N ALA A 70 -5.40 -22.94 -4.21
CA ALA A 70 -6.14 -23.24 -2.99
C ALA A 70 -6.35 -24.75 -2.75
N ARG A 71 -6.45 -25.55 -3.81
CA ARG A 71 -6.59 -27.03 -3.74
C ARG A 71 -5.42 -27.72 -3.06
N PHE A 72 -4.25 -27.08 -3.11
CA PHE A 72 -3.02 -27.60 -2.54
C PHE A 72 -2.67 -26.90 -1.22
N ALA A 73 -3.49 -25.97 -0.75
CA ALA A 73 -3.16 -25.14 0.41
C ALA A 73 -3.03 -26.01 1.67
N ARG A 74 -1.95 -25.81 2.42
CA ARG A 74 -1.79 -26.35 3.76
C ARG A 74 -2.45 -25.42 4.76
N SER A 75 -3.22 -26.00 5.68
CA SER A 75 -3.85 -25.23 6.73
C SER A 75 -2.83 -24.58 7.67
N PRO A 76 -2.99 -23.29 8.00
CA PRO A 76 -2.25 -22.65 9.08
C PRO A 76 -2.71 -23.22 10.44
N GLY A 77 -1.96 -23.00 11.51
CA GLY A 77 -2.40 -23.37 12.87
C GLY A 77 -3.59 -22.55 13.37
N SER A 78 -4.29 -23.05 14.40
CA SER A 78 -5.46 -22.43 15.04
C SER A 78 -5.12 -21.25 15.98
N SER A 79 -3.83 -20.98 16.25
CA SER A 79 -3.40 -19.81 17.02
C SER A 79 -2.89 -18.70 16.11
N TRP A 80 -3.66 -17.63 15.98
CA TRP A 80 -3.41 -16.52 15.06
C TRP A 80 -2.74 -15.34 15.75
N ARG A 81 -1.94 -14.59 14.97
CA ARG A 81 -1.56 -13.21 15.21
C ARG A 81 -2.11 -12.39 14.06
N MET A 82 -2.93 -11.42 14.39
CA MET A 82 -3.61 -10.58 13.44
C MET A 82 -3.15 -9.13 13.66
N ASP A 83 -2.86 -8.46 12.55
CA ASP A 83 -2.45 -7.07 12.52
C ASP A 83 -2.85 -6.44 11.18
N GLU A 84 -2.92 -5.12 11.13
CA GLU A 84 -3.27 -4.38 9.93
C GLU A 84 -2.09 -3.55 9.42
N THR A 85 -1.81 -3.67 8.12
CA THR A 85 -0.82 -2.80 7.47
C THR A 85 -1.48 -1.77 6.56
N ALA A 86 -1.06 -0.52 6.69
CA ALA A 86 -1.53 0.54 5.79
C ALA A 86 -1.01 0.33 4.37
N VAL A 87 -1.90 0.48 3.39
CA VAL A 87 -1.61 0.44 1.95
C VAL A 87 -2.18 1.71 1.31
N SER A 88 -1.43 2.31 0.37
CA SER A 88 -1.92 3.48 -0.37
C SER A 88 -2.66 3.04 -1.63
N VAL A 89 -3.95 3.42 -1.71
CA VAL A 89 -4.80 3.21 -2.87
C VAL A 89 -5.44 4.53 -3.27
N ARG A 90 -5.25 4.95 -4.53
CA ARG A 90 -5.68 6.23 -5.12
C ARG A 90 -5.25 7.44 -4.27
N GLY A 91 -4.08 7.36 -3.63
CA GLY A 91 -3.58 8.39 -2.72
C GLY A 91 -4.25 8.41 -1.33
N GLY A 92 -5.28 7.58 -1.11
CA GLY A 92 -5.91 7.36 0.19
C GLY A 92 -5.25 6.22 0.99
N ARG A 93 -5.42 6.25 2.31
CA ARG A 93 -4.95 5.20 3.21
C ARG A 93 -6.02 4.14 3.37
N HIS A 94 -5.66 2.90 3.08
CA HIS A 94 -6.48 1.70 3.24
C HIS A 94 -5.70 0.70 4.10
N TYR A 95 -6.35 -0.37 4.55
CA TYR A 95 -5.76 -1.29 5.52
C TYR A 95 -5.88 -2.73 5.03
N LEU A 96 -4.74 -3.39 4.88
CA LEU A 96 -4.69 -4.81 4.61
C LEU A 96 -4.62 -5.54 5.96
N TYR A 97 -5.75 -6.13 6.34
CA TYR A 97 -5.88 -7.02 7.48
C TYR A 97 -5.22 -8.35 7.15
N ARG A 98 -4.39 -8.88 8.04
CA ARG A 98 -3.69 -10.15 7.82
C ARG A 98 -3.63 -10.96 9.12
N ALA A 99 -3.76 -12.27 8.99
CA ALA A 99 -3.49 -13.22 10.07
C ALA A 99 -2.39 -14.20 9.67
N VAL A 100 -1.48 -14.45 10.61
CA VAL A 100 -0.47 -15.51 10.52
C VAL A 100 -0.56 -16.41 11.74
N ASP A 101 -0.19 -17.68 11.62
CA ASP A 101 -0.15 -18.57 12.78
C ASP A 101 1.08 -18.34 13.68
N ARG A 102 1.20 -19.12 14.74
CA ARG A 102 2.35 -19.08 15.67
C ARG A 102 3.72 -19.25 14.99
N ILE A 103 3.79 -20.01 13.90
CA ILE A 103 5.03 -20.34 13.18
C ILE A 103 5.26 -19.37 12.01
N GLY A 104 4.29 -18.49 11.74
CA GLY A 104 4.34 -17.51 10.65
C GLY A 104 3.77 -18.02 9.33
N LYS A 105 3.01 -19.13 9.31
CA LYS A 105 2.22 -19.50 8.12
C LYS A 105 1.12 -18.47 7.93
N SER A 106 0.89 -18.07 6.68
CA SER A 106 -0.14 -17.08 6.36
C SER A 106 -1.49 -17.77 6.36
N GLY A 107 -2.45 -17.19 7.09
CA GLY A 107 -3.82 -17.69 7.13
C GLY A 107 -4.71 -16.93 6.16
N ALA A 108 -5.29 -15.83 6.64
CA ALA A 108 -6.22 -15.01 5.88
C ALA A 108 -5.68 -13.59 5.66
N SER A 109 -6.14 -12.94 4.59
CA SER A 109 -5.89 -11.53 4.33
C SER A 109 -7.12 -10.86 3.71
N LEU A 110 -7.36 -9.58 4.03
CA LEU A 110 -8.46 -8.81 3.46
C LEU A 110 -8.07 -7.32 3.36
N LEU A 111 -8.26 -6.72 2.19
CA LEU A 111 -8.12 -5.27 2.04
C LEU A 111 -9.43 -4.59 2.42
N CYS A 112 -9.36 -3.64 3.35
CA CYS A 112 -10.46 -2.84 3.86
C CYS A 112 -10.21 -1.34 3.67
N ASN A 113 -11.28 -0.54 3.64
CA ASN A 113 -11.19 0.91 3.47
C ASN A 113 -10.63 1.63 4.70
N ASP A 114 -10.91 1.12 5.89
CA ASP A 114 -10.59 1.75 7.16
C ASP A 114 -10.20 0.72 8.23
N ARG A 115 -10.03 1.18 9.48
CA ARG A 115 -9.82 0.34 10.66
C ARG A 115 -11.04 0.29 11.58
N SER A 116 -12.23 0.31 10.97
CA SER A 116 -13.49 0.25 11.69
C SER A 116 -13.72 -1.14 12.31
N MET A 117 -14.72 -1.21 13.18
CA MET A 117 -15.15 -2.47 13.78
C MET A 117 -15.73 -3.40 12.71
N GLU A 118 -16.48 -2.83 11.77
CA GLU A 118 -17.10 -3.50 10.64
C GLU A 118 -16.05 -4.13 9.72
N SER A 119 -14.96 -3.39 9.43
CA SER A 119 -13.82 -3.91 8.68
C SER A 119 -13.13 -5.08 9.38
N ALA A 120 -12.96 -5.01 10.71
CA ALA A 120 -12.41 -6.11 11.48
C ALA A 120 -13.34 -7.35 11.47
N GLN A 121 -14.65 -7.16 11.65
CA GLN A 121 -15.62 -8.25 11.56
C GLN A 121 -15.66 -8.87 10.16
N ALA A 122 -15.63 -8.05 9.11
CA ALA A 122 -15.58 -8.52 7.73
C ALA A 122 -14.35 -9.40 7.50
N PHE A 123 -13.17 -9.00 8.02
CA PHE A 123 -11.97 -9.82 7.97
C PHE A 123 -12.16 -11.17 8.66
N PHE A 124 -12.65 -11.20 9.90
CA PHE A 124 -12.81 -12.44 10.65
C PHE A 124 -13.85 -13.38 10.02
N ARG A 125 -14.98 -12.84 9.54
CA ARG A 125 -15.99 -13.63 8.79
C ARG A 125 -15.39 -14.23 7.52
N ALA A 126 -14.68 -13.42 6.73
CA ALA A 126 -14.01 -13.87 5.51
C ALA A 126 -12.89 -14.88 5.78
N ALA A 127 -12.20 -14.78 6.92
CA ALA A 127 -11.15 -15.72 7.30
C ALA A 127 -11.73 -17.11 7.61
N VAL A 128 -12.78 -17.19 8.43
CA VAL A 128 -13.37 -18.49 8.83
C VAL A 128 -14.28 -19.12 7.77
N SER A 129 -14.65 -18.36 6.74
CA SER A 129 -15.36 -18.89 5.56
C SER A 129 -14.43 -19.59 4.56
N GLN A 130 -13.11 -19.51 4.75
CA GLN A 130 -12.15 -20.18 3.87
C GLN A 130 -11.93 -21.62 4.33
N GLU A 131 -12.23 -22.57 3.46
CA GLU A 131 -12.15 -24.01 3.74
C GLU A 131 -10.76 -24.47 4.24
N ALA A 132 -9.69 -23.88 3.69
CA ALA A 132 -8.32 -24.21 4.09
C ALA A 132 -7.88 -23.60 5.44
N VAL A 133 -8.67 -22.69 6.02
CA VAL A 133 -8.34 -21.96 7.24
C VAL A 133 -9.15 -22.54 8.41
N PRO A 134 -8.49 -23.18 9.40
CA PRO A 134 -9.21 -23.76 10.52
C PRO A 134 -9.82 -22.68 11.41
N TRP A 135 -10.87 -23.02 12.15
CA TRP A 135 -11.42 -22.12 13.15
C TRP A 135 -10.35 -21.74 14.19
N PRO A 136 -10.19 -20.45 14.55
CA PRO A 136 -9.17 -20.05 15.49
C PRO A 136 -9.52 -20.50 16.91
N GLU A 137 -8.55 -21.02 17.64
CA GLU A 137 -8.65 -21.22 19.10
C GLU A 137 -8.20 -19.97 19.85
N LYS A 138 -7.20 -19.26 19.29
CA LYS A 138 -6.55 -18.13 19.94
C LYS A 138 -6.26 -17.05 18.92
N ILE A 139 -6.59 -15.80 19.22
CA ILE A 139 -6.27 -14.65 18.37
C ILE A 139 -5.52 -13.63 19.20
N ASN A 140 -4.26 -13.37 18.84
CA ASN A 140 -3.54 -12.22 19.34
C ASN A 140 -3.76 -11.05 18.38
N VAL A 141 -4.33 -9.96 18.89
CA VAL A 141 -4.54 -8.70 18.16
C VAL A 141 -3.74 -7.59 18.83
N ASP A 142 -3.59 -6.46 18.14
CA ASP A 142 -3.00 -5.27 18.74
C ASP A 142 -3.98 -4.60 19.75
N GLY A 143 -3.61 -3.40 20.22
CA GLY A 143 -4.43 -2.63 21.15
C GLY A 143 -5.65 -1.95 20.53
N ASN A 144 -6.02 -2.24 19.27
CA ASN A 144 -7.11 -1.55 18.59
C ASN A 144 -8.49 -1.92 19.18
N SER A 145 -9.11 -0.94 19.86
CA SER A 145 -10.41 -1.13 20.51
C SER A 145 -11.55 -1.52 19.56
N ALA A 146 -11.47 -1.15 18.27
CA ALA A 146 -12.46 -1.54 17.26
C ALA A 146 -12.41 -3.05 17.00
N THR A 147 -11.22 -3.62 16.86
CA THR A 147 -11.01 -5.06 16.64
C THR A 147 -11.50 -5.87 17.83
N HIS A 148 -11.19 -5.44 19.06
CA HIS A 148 -11.68 -6.07 20.29
C HIS A 148 -13.21 -6.03 20.41
N ARG A 149 -13.84 -4.90 20.07
CA ARG A 149 -15.31 -4.79 20.05
C ARG A 149 -15.93 -5.69 18.98
N GLY A 150 -15.33 -5.73 17.78
CA GLY A 150 -15.80 -6.57 16.68
C GLY A 150 -15.81 -8.05 17.04
N LEU A 151 -14.74 -8.55 17.68
CA LEU A 151 -14.66 -9.92 18.16
C LEU A 151 -15.70 -10.25 19.24
N ARG A 152 -16.00 -9.32 20.16
CA ARG A 152 -17.08 -9.51 21.15
C ARG A 152 -18.45 -9.60 20.50
N LEU A 153 -18.73 -8.79 19.48
CA LEU A 153 -20.00 -8.86 18.75
C LEU A 153 -20.10 -10.15 17.92
N LEU A 154 -19.01 -10.62 17.31
CA LEU A 154 -18.99 -11.91 16.62
C LEU A 154 -19.36 -13.08 17.55
N ALA A 155 -19.02 -12.98 18.84
CA ALA A 155 -19.42 -13.94 19.88
C ALA A 155 -20.93 -14.00 20.14
N THR A 156 -21.68 -12.98 19.73
CA THR A 156 -23.15 -12.97 19.73
C THR A 156 -23.74 -13.56 18.45
N GLU A 157 -23.03 -13.43 17.31
CA GLU A 157 -23.44 -13.92 16.00
C GLU A 157 -23.28 -15.45 15.87
N ASP A 158 -22.14 -16.01 16.31
CA ASP A 158 -21.87 -17.45 16.27
C ASP A 158 -21.21 -17.90 17.59
N ARG A 159 -21.80 -18.92 18.22
CA ARG A 159 -21.37 -19.44 19.54
C ARG A 159 -19.90 -19.90 19.52
N ARG A 160 -19.37 -20.32 18.38
CA ARG A 160 -17.97 -20.77 18.23
C ARG A 160 -16.97 -19.64 18.51
N TRP A 161 -17.34 -18.38 18.30
CA TRP A 161 -16.48 -17.24 18.65
C TRP A 161 -16.30 -17.06 20.16
N ARG A 162 -17.23 -17.54 21.00
CA ARG A 162 -17.09 -17.50 22.47
C ARG A 162 -15.98 -18.40 22.99
N GLY A 163 -15.65 -19.47 22.27
CA GLY A 163 -14.54 -20.37 22.60
C GLY A 163 -13.17 -19.83 22.20
N VAL A 164 -13.10 -18.68 21.50
CA VAL A 164 -11.85 -18.12 20.99
C VAL A 164 -11.21 -17.22 22.03
N GLU A 165 -9.99 -17.55 22.44
CA GLU A 165 -9.24 -16.74 23.39
C GLU A 165 -8.60 -15.53 22.68
N VAL A 166 -9.04 -14.31 23.03
CA VAL A 166 -8.51 -13.06 22.47
C VAL A 166 -7.45 -12.48 23.40
N ARG A 167 -6.28 -12.16 22.85
CA ARG A 167 -5.11 -11.65 23.58
C ARG A 167 -4.58 -10.35 22.95
N ALA A 168 -3.97 -9.50 23.77
CA ALA A 168 -3.33 -8.25 23.34
C ALA A 168 -1.85 -8.17 23.79
N ARG A 169 -1.07 -9.23 23.53
CA ARG A 169 0.34 -9.27 23.93
C ARG A 169 1.24 -8.72 22.81
N ARG A 170 1.88 -7.58 23.07
CA ARG A 170 2.72 -6.85 22.09
C ARG A 170 3.80 -7.74 21.45
N TYR A 171 4.55 -8.50 22.24
CA TYR A 171 5.68 -9.29 21.74
C TYR A 171 5.27 -10.46 20.84
N LEU A 172 4.01 -10.92 20.90
CA LEU A 172 3.53 -12.00 20.03
C LEU A 172 3.27 -11.50 18.60
N ASN A 173 3.02 -10.20 18.40
CA ASN A 173 2.77 -9.62 17.08
C ASN A 173 4.06 -9.45 16.24
N ASN A 174 5.24 -9.66 16.82
CA ASN A 174 6.51 -9.59 16.09
C ASN A 174 6.50 -10.45 14.81
N VAL A 175 5.85 -11.62 14.84
CA VAL A 175 5.77 -12.54 13.69
C VAL A 175 4.97 -11.92 12.54
N VAL A 176 3.80 -11.32 12.82
CA VAL A 176 2.97 -10.69 11.79
C VAL A 176 3.58 -9.38 11.28
N GLU A 177 4.22 -8.60 12.16
CA GLU A 177 4.94 -7.38 11.80
C GLU A 177 6.14 -7.66 10.89
N GLN A 178 6.90 -8.72 11.17
CA GLN A 178 7.97 -9.18 10.28
C GLN A 178 7.40 -9.64 8.94
N ASP A 179 6.28 -10.36 8.96
CA ASP A 179 5.63 -10.85 7.76
C ASP A 179 5.14 -9.71 6.84
N HIS A 180 4.69 -8.60 7.42
CA HIS A 180 4.30 -7.40 6.68
C HIS A 180 5.42 -6.84 5.79
N ARG A 181 6.70 -7.10 6.12
CA ARG A 181 7.83 -6.58 5.35
C ARG A 181 7.82 -7.07 3.92
N ALA A 182 7.48 -8.34 3.68
CA ALA A 182 7.43 -8.89 2.33
C ALA A 182 6.38 -8.17 1.47
N ILE A 183 5.18 -7.96 2.00
CA ILE A 183 4.10 -7.26 1.29
C ILE A 183 4.46 -5.79 1.07
N LYS A 184 4.95 -5.09 2.09
CA LYS A 184 5.36 -3.68 1.98
C LYS A 184 6.46 -3.48 0.93
N GLN A 185 7.45 -4.37 0.90
CA GLN A 185 8.50 -4.37 -0.11
C GLN A 185 7.95 -4.59 -1.52
N ARG A 186 6.85 -5.36 -1.65
CA ARG A 186 6.19 -5.58 -2.94
C ARG A 186 5.36 -4.39 -3.40
N CYS A 187 4.66 -3.72 -2.48
CA CYS A 187 3.85 -2.54 -2.79
C CYS A 187 4.69 -1.28 -3.07
N ALA A 188 5.89 -1.16 -2.49
CA ALA A 188 6.75 0.02 -2.65
C ALA A 188 7.00 0.45 -4.12
N PRO A 189 7.40 -0.42 -5.06
CA PRO A 189 7.63 -0.04 -6.47
C PRO A 189 6.34 0.25 -7.26
N MET A 190 5.15 0.00 -6.71
CA MET A 190 3.88 0.12 -7.45
C MET A 190 3.34 1.55 -7.54
N LEU A 191 4.03 2.54 -6.94
CA LEU A 191 3.69 3.98 -6.98
C LEU A 191 2.22 4.32 -6.64
N GLY A 192 1.59 3.48 -5.82
CA GLY A 192 0.20 3.60 -5.39
C GLY A 192 -0.79 2.95 -6.35
N LEU A 193 -1.55 1.99 -5.83
CA LEU A 193 -2.59 1.28 -6.57
C LEU A 193 -3.73 2.26 -6.91
N LYS A 194 -4.30 2.24 -8.12
CA LYS A 194 -5.22 3.31 -8.57
C LYS A 194 -6.69 3.07 -8.24
N SER A 195 -7.08 1.83 -7.99
CA SER A 195 -8.45 1.41 -7.68
C SER A 195 -8.44 0.39 -6.55
N PHE A 196 -9.43 0.44 -5.67
CA PHE A 196 -9.60 -0.50 -4.57
C PHE A 196 -9.73 -1.95 -5.06
N ARG A 197 -10.55 -2.18 -6.09
CA ARG A 197 -10.74 -3.51 -6.68
C ARG A 197 -9.43 -4.06 -7.25
N SER A 198 -8.72 -3.25 -8.01
CA SER A 198 -7.42 -3.64 -8.58
C SER A 198 -6.36 -3.87 -7.50
N ALA A 199 -6.39 -3.07 -6.43
CA ALA A 199 -5.52 -3.23 -5.29
C ALA A 199 -5.76 -4.56 -4.56
N ALA A 200 -7.02 -4.90 -4.30
CA ALA A 200 -7.39 -6.15 -3.65
C ALA A 200 -6.89 -7.37 -4.44
N ILE A 201 -7.10 -7.39 -5.77
CA ILE A 201 -6.62 -8.49 -6.62
C ILE A 201 -5.09 -8.55 -6.62
N ALA A 202 -4.40 -7.42 -6.79
CA ALA A 202 -2.94 -7.40 -6.80
C ALA A 202 -2.34 -7.86 -5.46
N LEU A 203 -2.91 -7.43 -4.33
CA LEU A 203 -2.47 -7.83 -3.00
C LEU A 203 -2.72 -9.31 -2.76
N ALA A 204 -3.87 -9.84 -3.16
CA ALA A 204 -4.18 -11.26 -3.06
C ALA A 204 -3.18 -12.13 -3.86
N GLY A 205 -2.81 -11.70 -5.07
CA GLY A 205 -1.73 -12.32 -5.84
C GLY A 205 -0.35 -12.24 -5.18
N ILE A 206 -0.04 -11.12 -4.53
CA ILE A 206 1.21 -10.98 -3.75
C ILE A 206 1.20 -11.94 -2.55
N GLU A 207 0.07 -12.09 -1.85
CA GLU A 207 -0.10 -13.06 -0.76
C GLU A 207 0.09 -14.49 -1.26
N LEU A 208 -0.50 -14.85 -2.39
CA LEU A 208 -0.29 -16.14 -3.05
C LEU A 208 1.21 -16.39 -3.27
N ALA A 209 1.92 -15.45 -3.92
CA ALA A 209 3.36 -15.59 -4.16
C ALA A 209 4.17 -15.72 -2.85
N HIS A 210 3.76 -15.02 -1.80
CA HIS A 210 4.38 -15.09 -0.49
C HIS A 210 4.16 -16.45 0.20
N ARG A 211 2.95 -17.00 0.10
CA ARG A 211 2.61 -18.35 0.60
C ARG A 211 3.36 -19.44 -0.14
N ILE A 212 3.55 -19.29 -1.45
CA ILE A 212 4.36 -20.21 -2.28
C ILE A 212 5.80 -20.24 -1.76
N ARG A 213 6.41 -19.07 -1.51
CA ARG A 213 7.77 -18.98 -0.95
C ARG A 213 7.90 -19.62 0.43
N LYS A 214 6.86 -19.55 1.24
CA LYS A 214 6.79 -20.21 2.56
C LYS A 214 6.47 -21.71 2.48
N GLN A 215 6.39 -22.30 1.28
CA GLN A 215 6.10 -23.74 1.08
C GLN A 215 4.78 -24.19 1.74
N GLN A 216 3.77 -23.33 1.71
CA GLN A 216 2.45 -23.61 2.28
C GLN A 216 1.52 -24.38 1.33
N TYR A 217 2.06 -25.04 0.32
CA TYR A 217 1.29 -25.82 -0.65
C TYR A 217 1.85 -27.23 -0.75
N SER A 218 0.97 -28.21 -0.79
CA SER A 218 1.28 -29.63 -0.93
C SER A 218 0.97 -30.08 -2.35
N LEU A 219 1.91 -29.87 -3.27
CA LEU A 219 1.77 -30.36 -4.64
C LEU A 219 2.14 -31.86 -4.71
N PRO A 220 1.55 -32.64 -5.65
CA PRO A 220 1.94 -34.03 -5.88
C PRO A 220 3.45 -34.14 -6.09
N LYS A 221 4.13 -35.20 -5.62
CA LYS A 221 5.59 -35.35 -5.79
C LYS A 221 5.96 -35.34 -7.28
N GLY A 222 7.08 -34.68 -7.63
CA GLY A 222 7.67 -34.82 -8.97
C GLY A 222 8.27 -36.21 -9.14
N MET A 223 8.41 -36.68 -10.38
CA MET A 223 9.01 -37.99 -10.69
C MET A 223 10.47 -38.12 -10.19
N THR A 224 11.14 -37.00 -9.92
CA THR A 224 12.52 -36.95 -9.41
C THR A 224 12.50 -36.40 -7.99
N GLY A 225 13.23 -37.02 -7.05
CA GLY A 225 13.32 -36.60 -5.65
C GLY A 225 14.00 -35.24 -5.40
N ARG A 226 14.10 -34.38 -6.43
CA ARG A 226 14.70 -33.04 -6.38
C ARG A 226 13.66 -31.99 -5.97
N ALA A 227 14.11 -30.95 -5.27
CA ALA A 227 13.29 -29.77 -5.00
C ALA A 227 12.85 -29.10 -6.32
N ARG A 228 11.53 -28.87 -6.46
CA ARG A 228 10.96 -28.18 -7.63
C ARG A 228 11.41 -26.73 -7.71
N SER A 229 11.75 -26.29 -8.92
CA SER A 229 11.85 -24.89 -9.29
C SER A 229 10.51 -24.18 -9.15
N LEU A 230 10.54 -22.85 -9.04
CA LEU A 230 9.31 -22.05 -9.00
C LEU A 230 8.45 -22.28 -10.25
N LYS A 231 9.06 -22.46 -11.42
CA LYS A 231 8.31 -22.74 -12.65
C LYS A 231 7.58 -24.08 -12.55
N GLU A 232 8.26 -25.15 -12.16
CA GLU A 232 7.64 -26.48 -12.03
C GLU A 232 6.52 -26.52 -10.99
N MET A 233 6.63 -25.74 -9.91
CA MET A 233 5.52 -25.62 -8.94
C MET A 233 4.29 -24.94 -9.56
N TRP A 234 4.48 -23.89 -10.35
CA TRP A 234 3.41 -23.22 -11.06
C TRP A 234 2.80 -24.09 -12.15
N ASP A 235 3.62 -24.76 -12.96
CA ASP A 235 3.16 -25.70 -13.98
C ASP A 235 2.32 -26.82 -13.35
N ALA A 236 2.76 -27.38 -12.22
CA ALA A 236 2.01 -28.43 -11.50
C ALA A 236 0.70 -27.92 -10.88
N ALA A 237 0.69 -26.70 -10.34
CA ALA A 237 -0.51 -26.11 -9.74
C ALA A 237 -1.55 -25.68 -10.79
N LEU A 238 -1.09 -25.31 -11.99
CA LEU A 238 -1.94 -24.86 -13.09
C LEU A 238 -2.29 -25.98 -14.08
N ALA A 239 -1.67 -27.16 -13.97
CA ALA A 239 -1.97 -28.32 -14.79
C ALA A 239 -3.46 -28.69 -14.75
N ASP A 240 -3.94 -29.17 -15.91
CA ASP A 240 -5.33 -29.27 -16.33
C ASP A 240 -6.31 -29.68 -15.22
N SER A 241 -7.31 -28.82 -14.99
CA SER A 241 -8.43 -29.05 -14.07
C SER A 241 -9.67 -29.60 -14.79
N GLY A 242 -9.62 -29.81 -16.10
CA GLY A 242 -10.76 -30.24 -16.92
C GLY A 242 -11.87 -29.19 -17.12
N ALA A 243 -11.88 -28.08 -16.36
CA ALA A 243 -12.86 -27.01 -16.54
C ALA A 243 -12.29 -25.62 -16.22
N PRO A 244 -12.51 -24.60 -17.08
CA PRO A 244 -12.38 -23.22 -16.66
C PRO A 244 -13.53 -22.92 -15.68
N ILE A 245 -13.22 -22.71 -14.41
CA ILE A 245 -14.25 -22.52 -13.36
C ILE A 245 -14.90 -21.13 -13.47
N CYS A 246 -14.31 -20.21 -14.25
CA CYS A 246 -14.92 -18.92 -14.53
C CYS A 246 -15.43 -18.82 -15.96
N ARG A 247 -16.77 -18.84 -16.10
CA ARG A 247 -17.45 -18.14 -17.20
C ARG A 247 -17.35 -16.63 -16.93
N ASP A 248 -17.40 -15.82 -17.98
CA ASP A 248 -17.51 -14.37 -17.83
C ASP A 248 -18.81 -14.07 -17.04
N GLY A 249 -18.69 -13.77 -15.75
CA GLY A 249 -19.82 -13.53 -14.85
C GLY A 249 -19.75 -14.21 -13.47
N ASP A 250 -18.86 -15.18 -13.26
CA ASP A 250 -18.79 -15.87 -11.96
C ASP A 250 -18.27 -14.96 -10.82
N ARG A 251 -18.98 -14.98 -9.69
CA ARG A 251 -18.61 -14.23 -8.49
C ARG A 251 -17.21 -14.68 -8.05
N PRO A 252 -16.29 -13.73 -7.81
CA PRO A 252 -14.93 -14.10 -7.44
C PRO A 252 -14.93 -14.74 -6.02
N SER A 253 -13.87 -15.47 -5.67
CA SER A 253 -13.70 -16.15 -4.37
C SER A 253 -13.96 -15.20 -3.18
N PRO A 254 -14.28 -15.67 -1.95
CA PRO A 254 -14.61 -14.81 -0.81
C PRO A 254 -13.59 -13.70 -0.54
N MET A 255 -12.29 -13.93 -0.81
CA MET A 255 -11.22 -12.90 -0.76
C MET A 255 -11.40 -11.71 -1.71
N HIS A 256 -12.23 -11.87 -2.73
CA HIS A 256 -12.62 -10.87 -3.71
C HIS A 256 -14.10 -10.48 -3.62
N GLN A 257 -14.87 -11.12 -2.72
CA GLN A 257 -16.23 -10.71 -2.37
C GLN A 257 -16.22 -9.58 -1.34
N ASN A 258 -15.35 -8.59 -1.57
CA ASN A 258 -15.56 -7.26 -1.05
C ASN A 258 -16.84 -6.77 -1.74
N SER A 259 -17.96 -7.04 -1.09
CA SER A 259 -19.31 -6.80 -1.59
C SER A 259 -19.50 -5.30 -1.73
N ALA A 260 -19.09 -4.75 -2.88
CA ALA A 260 -19.54 -3.44 -3.31
C ALA A 260 -21.07 -3.44 -3.53
N ASP A 261 -21.68 -4.61 -3.80
CA ASP A 261 -23.09 -4.75 -4.18
C ASP A 261 -24.07 -5.04 -3.03
N ARG A 262 -23.62 -5.15 -1.77
CA ARG A 262 -24.55 -5.27 -0.62
C ARG A 262 -24.49 -4.10 0.37
N PHE A 263 -23.77 -3.05 0.00
CA PHE A 263 -23.97 -1.72 0.54
C PHE A 263 -24.49 -0.89 -0.64
N GLN A 264 -25.78 -0.53 -0.63
CA GLN A 264 -26.18 0.69 -1.34
C GLN A 264 -25.18 1.77 -0.92
N PRO A 265 -24.67 2.63 -1.82
CA PRO A 265 -23.93 3.79 -1.38
C PRO A 265 -24.87 4.54 -0.46
N ALA A 266 -24.64 4.44 0.86
CA ALA A 266 -25.08 5.50 1.74
C ALA A 266 -24.61 6.76 1.02
N ARG A 267 -25.56 7.63 0.65
CA ARG A 267 -25.28 8.96 0.10
C ARG A 267 -23.99 9.42 0.74
N GLU A 268 -22.96 9.70 -0.07
CA GLU A 268 -21.65 10.09 0.45
C GLU A 268 -21.90 10.95 1.68
N PRO A 269 -21.53 10.49 2.89
CA PRO A 269 -21.75 11.32 4.07
C PRO A 269 -21.11 12.67 3.73
N PRO A 270 -21.77 13.80 4.02
CA PRO A 270 -21.23 15.11 3.68
C PRO A 270 -19.77 15.10 4.09
N ARG A 271 -18.88 15.40 3.14
CA ARG A 271 -17.43 15.25 3.31
C ARG A 271 -17.09 15.78 4.70
N PRO A 272 -16.53 14.96 5.62
CA PRO A 272 -16.27 15.43 6.96
C PRO A 272 -15.26 16.55 6.85
N ASP A 273 -15.76 17.76 7.04
CA ASP A 273 -14.99 18.98 7.13
C ASP A 273 -14.21 18.88 8.44
N GLY A 274 -13.05 18.23 8.40
CA GLY A 274 -12.31 17.92 9.62
C GLY A 274 -11.54 16.60 9.68
N LEU A 275 -11.15 15.98 8.56
CA LEU A 275 -10.00 15.05 8.61
C LEU A 275 -8.82 15.80 9.23
N VAL A 276 -8.44 15.43 10.46
CA VAL A 276 -7.17 15.85 11.08
C VAL A 276 -6.05 15.31 10.20
N ARG A 277 -5.71 16.06 9.15
CA ARG A 277 -4.52 15.81 8.37
C ARG A 277 -3.36 16.09 9.34
N TYR A 278 -2.31 15.28 9.29
CA TYR A 278 -1.06 15.55 10.01
C TYR A 278 -0.07 16.23 9.07
N PRO A 279 0.80 17.12 9.58
CA PRO A 279 1.88 17.68 8.78
C PRO A 279 2.74 16.56 8.18
N ARG A 280 2.93 16.56 6.86
CA ARG A 280 3.75 15.56 6.16
C ARG A 280 5.03 16.19 5.61
N LYS A 281 6.15 15.46 5.64
CA LYS A 281 7.44 15.89 5.11
C LYS A 281 7.69 15.26 3.75
N ILE A 282 8.02 16.08 2.74
CA ILE A 282 8.49 15.63 1.42
C ILE A 282 9.98 15.93 1.35
N SER A 283 10.83 14.91 1.30
CA SER A 283 12.29 15.06 1.33
C SER A 283 12.85 15.39 -0.06
N PHE A 284 13.82 16.30 -0.11
CA PHE A 284 14.53 16.72 -1.33
C PHE A 284 16.06 16.44 -1.25
N GLY A 285 16.49 15.67 -0.24
CA GLY A 285 17.89 15.27 -0.05
C GLY A 285 18.70 16.27 0.80
N GLY A 286 19.79 15.78 1.41
CA GLY A 286 20.67 16.61 2.25
C GLY A 286 19.98 17.22 3.47
N SER A 287 18.94 16.59 4.01
CA SER A 287 18.10 17.07 5.12
C SER A 287 17.23 18.30 4.81
N LEU A 288 17.08 18.66 3.53
CA LEU A 288 16.08 19.61 3.02
C LEU A 288 14.74 18.89 2.81
N TYR A 289 13.64 19.48 3.27
CA TYR A 289 12.30 18.95 3.06
C TYR A 289 11.23 20.05 2.98
N LEU A 290 10.14 19.76 2.29
CA LEU A 290 8.92 20.56 2.31
C LEU A 290 7.97 20.01 3.37
N LEU A 291 7.63 20.82 4.36
CA LEU A 291 6.60 20.53 5.36
C LEU A 291 5.24 20.96 4.81
N VAL A 292 4.39 20.00 4.51
CA VAL A 292 3.03 20.25 4.01
C VAL A 292 2.05 20.13 5.17
N MET A 293 1.47 21.26 5.54
CA MET A 293 0.48 21.36 6.61
C MET A 293 -0.90 20.87 6.17
N PRO A 294 -1.72 20.43 7.14
CA PRO A 294 -3.10 19.99 6.97
C PRO A 294 -3.98 20.97 6.17
N ARG A 295 -3.88 22.25 6.53
CA ARG A 295 -4.64 23.38 5.99
C ARG A 295 -4.01 23.98 4.71
N GLY A 296 -3.10 23.27 4.05
CA GLY A 296 -2.52 23.68 2.75
C GLY A 296 -1.24 24.51 2.81
N GLY A 297 -0.85 25.02 4.00
CA GLY A 297 0.44 25.71 4.18
C GLY A 297 1.62 24.79 3.83
N ARG A 298 2.64 25.32 3.13
CA ARG A 298 3.78 24.54 2.66
C ARG A 298 5.07 25.29 2.96
N TYR A 299 5.96 24.72 3.77
CA TYR A 299 7.15 25.41 4.27
C TYR A 299 8.42 24.64 3.95
N TRP A 300 9.40 25.31 3.39
CA TRP A 300 10.73 24.74 3.20
C TRP A 300 11.49 24.74 4.52
N HIS A 301 11.95 23.56 4.93
CA HIS A 301 12.74 23.39 6.14
C HIS A 301 14.02 22.62 5.87
N TYR A 302 15.06 22.99 6.61
CA TYR A 302 16.35 22.33 6.59
C TYR A 302 16.75 21.91 8.00
N HIS A 303 16.95 20.60 8.21
CA HIS A 303 17.53 20.08 9.45
C HIS A 303 19.06 20.06 9.36
N TYR A 304 19.74 20.61 10.36
CA TYR A 304 21.21 20.63 10.43
C TYR A 304 21.69 20.40 11.86
N ARG A 305 23.00 20.20 12.03
CA ARG A 305 23.65 20.12 13.34
C ARG A 305 24.68 21.24 13.45
N TYR A 306 24.74 21.84 14.63
CA TYR A 306 25.73 22.86 14.97
C TYR A 306 26.02 22.78 16.47
N GLY A 307 27.29 22.76 16.87
CA GLY A 307 27.69 22.62 18.27
C GLY A 307 27.09 21.38 18.97
N GLY A 308 27.06 20.23 18.28
CA GLY A 308 26.49 18.97 18.78
C GLY A 308 24.95 18.92 18.84
N LYS A 309 24.24 20.04 18.67
CA LYS A 309 22.77 20.12 18.76
C LYS A 309 22.10 20.06 17.39
N ARG A 310 20.97 19.37 17.30
CA ARG A 310 20.11 19.35 16.10
C ARG A 310 19.25 20.61 16.05
N LYS A 311 19.29 21.33 14.92
CA LYS A 311 18.53 22.57 14.68
C LYS A 311 17.71 22.47 13.40
N THR A 312 16.73 23.36 13.25
CA THR A 312 15.87 23.47 12.06
C THR A 312 15.85 24.91 11.58
N LEU A 313 16.12 25.12 10.29
CA LEU A 313 16.04 26.41 9.62
C LEU A 313 14.84 26.43 8.66
N SER A 314 14.00 27.46 8.72
CA SER A 314 12.98 27.71 7.70
C SER A 314 13.62 28.43 6.50
N LEU A 315 13.39 27.97 5.27
CA LEU A 315 13.98 28.52 4.05
C LEU A 315 12.95 29.28 3.18
N GLY A 316 11.70 29.39 3.64
CA GLY A 316 10.61 30.10 2.98
C GLY A 316 9.33 29.29 2.86
N THR A 317 8.30 29.92 2.29
CA THR A 317 6.97 29.33 2.07
C THR A 317 6.80 29.03 0.58
N TYR A 318 6.18 27.89 0.24
CA TYR A 318 5.80 27.54 -1.13
C TYR A 318 4.37 28.03 -1.39
N PRO A 319 4.06 28.65 -2.55
CA PRO A 319 4.87 28.69 -3.78
C PRO A 319 5.85 29.87 -3.91
N ASP A 320 5.79 30.88 -3.04
CA ASP A 320 6.57 32.13 -3.14
C ASP A 320 8.08 31.90 -3.25
N VAL A 321 8.57 30.87 -2.55
CA VAL A 321 9.90 30.31 -2.73
C VAL A 321 9.79 29.00 -3.52
N PRO A 322 10.04 29.03 -4.84
CA PRO A 322 10.07 27.81 -5.64
C PRO A 322 11.25 26.92 -5.22
N VAL A 323 11.19 25.64 -5.61
CA VAL A 323 12.17 24.61 -5.22
C VAL A 323 13.61 25.02 -5.55
N THR A 324 13.84 25.71 -6.66
CA THR A 324 15.16 26.21 -7.07
C THR A 324 15.72 27.23 -6.08
N ARG A 325 14.92 28.22 -5.67
CA ARG A 325 15.31 29.18 -4.62
C ARG A 325 15.52 28.51 -3.27
N ALA A 326 14.67 27.55 -2.89
CA ALA A 326 14.83 26.80 -1.65
C ALA A 326 16.14 25.98 -1.63
N GLN A 327 16.51 25.37 -2.76
CA GLN A 327 17.79 24.67 -2.92
C GLN A 327 18.99 25.63 -2.85
N SER A 328 18.88 26.83 -3.42
CA SER A 328 19.91 27.86 -3.30
C SER A 328 20.09 28.33 -1.85
N HIS A 329 19.00 28.59 -1.11
CA HIS A 329 19.06 28.92 0.32
C HIS A 329 19.68 27.77 1.14
N HIS A 330 19.33 26.52 0.81
CA HIS A 330 19.92 25.34 1.45
C HIS A 330 21.44 25.26 1.20
N ARG A 331 21.90 25.50 -0.04
CA ARG A 331 23.34 25.54 -0.36
C ARG A 331 24.05 26.67 0.39
N ALA A 332 23.46 27.86 0.48
CA ALA A 332 24.00 28.98 1.24
C ALA A 332 24.13 28.65 2.74
N ALA A 333 23.10 28.05 3.34
CA ALA A 333 23.14 27.59 4.73
C ALA A 333 24.23 26.55 4.98
N ARG A 334 24.47 25.64 4.03
CA ARG A 334 25.56 24.66 4.11
C ARG A 334 26.95 25.31 4.05
N ARG A 335 27.13 26.37 3.26
CA ARG A 335 28.39 27.13 3.22
C ARG A 335 28.68 27.82 4.56
N LEU A 336 27.65 28.39 5.20
CA LEU A 336 27.80 28.98 6.54
C LEU A 336 28.23 27.93 7.58
N LEU A 337 27.63 26.74 7.55
CA LEU A 337 28.03 25.65 8.43
C LEU A 337 29.48 25.18 8.17
N ALA A 338 29.90 25.14 6.92
CA ALA A 338 31.29 24.82 6.56
C ALA A 338 32.28 25.88 7.08
N ALA A 339 31.87 27.15 7.14
CA ALA A 339 32.63 28.25 7.73
C ALA A 339 32.50 28.34 9.27
N GLY A 340 31.88 27.35 9.93
CA GLY A 340 31.71 27.36 11.39
C GLY A 340 30.66 28.35 11.92
N VAL A 341 29.85 28.94 11.05
CA VAL A 341 28.82 29.92 11.40
C VAL A 341 27.44 29.26 11.46
N ASP A 342 26.67 29.51 12.53
CA ASP A 342 25.28 29.06 12.64
C ASP A 342 24.36 29.86 11.68
N PRO A 343 23.73 29.21 10.67
CA PRO A 343 22.85 29.89 9.72
C PRO A 343 21.64 30.58 10.37
N SER A 344 21.13 30.04 11.48
CA SER A 344 20.00 30.64 12.20
C SER A 344 20.38 31.89 12.97
N ALA A 345 21.60 31.93 13.54
CA ALA A 345 22.13 33.11 14.21
C ALA A 345 22.42 34.23 13.20
N ARG A 346 23.04 33.89 12.06
CA ARG A 346 23.30 34.85 10.98
C ARG A 346 22.02 35.48 10.45
N ARG A 347 20.95 34.69 10.27
CA ARG A 347 19.65 35.21 9.85
C ARG A 347 19.02 36.14 10.90
N ARG A 348 19.20 35.86 12.19
CA ARG A 348 18.69 36.72 13.27
C ARG A 348 19.42 38.07 13.30
N GLN A 349 20.73 38.08 13.08
CA GLN A 349 21.52 39.31 12.96
C GLN A 349 21.03 40.18 11.79
N LEU A 350 20.83 39.60 10.61
CA LEU A 350 20.34 40.33 9.44
C LEU A 350 18.95 40.94 9.65
N ARG A 351 18.05 40.23 10.34
CA ARG A 351 16.71 40.75 10.67
C ARG A 351 16.71 41.88 11.70
N GLY A 352 17.74 41.98 12.54
CA GLY A 352 17.87 43.07 13.50
C GLY A 352 18.38 44.36 12.88
N ILE A 353 18.94 44.30 11.67
CA ILE A 353 19.49 45.47 10.95
C ILE A 353 18.41 46.14 10.07
N GLU A 354 17.43 45.38 9.56
CA GLU A 354 16.33 45.92 8.72
C GLU A 354 15.23 46.65 9.52
N GLY A 355 15.27 46.66 10.85
CA GLY A 355 14.20 47.22 11.70
C GLY A 355 14.42 48.65 12.18
N ASP A 356 15.49 49.32 11.74
CA ASP A 356 15.99 50.58 12.31
C ASP A 356 16.26 51.66 11.23
N GLU A 357 15.45 51.71 10.17
CA GLU A 357 15.47 52.84 9.23
C GLU A 357 14.32 53.83 9.52
N PRO A 358 14.60 55.12 9.80
CA PRO A 358 13.58 56.12 10.09
C PRO A 358 12.80 56.51 8.83
N GLU A 359 11.47 56.60 8.97
CA GLU A 359 10.54 57.05 7.91
C GLU A 359 10.88 58.46 7.41
N VAL A 360 11.34 58.57 6.17
CA VAL A 360 11.36 59.84 5.43
C VAL A 360 10.02 59.96 4.71
N GLY A 361 9.11 60.75 5.29
CA GLY A 361 7.83 61.10 4.70
C GLY A 361 8.02 61.89 3.40
N CYS A 362 7.46 61.38 2.30
CA CYS A 362 7.27 62.15 1.07
C CYS A 362 5.80 62.05 0.66
N GLY A 363 5.19 63.22 0.50
CA GLY A 363 3.76 63.43 0.42
C GLY A 363 3.07 62.85 -0.81
N THR A 364 1.80 62.51 -0.59
CA THR A 364 0.81 62.09 -1.58
C THR A 364 0.44 63.24 -2.52
N PRO A 365 0.11 62.96 -3.80
CA PRO A 365 -0.88 63.77 -4.50
C PRO A 365 -2.10 62.91 -4.84
N GLY A 366 -3.27 63.36 -4.39
CA GLY A 366 -4.53 62.66 -4.66
C GLY A 366 -5.76 63.53 -4.41
N ASN A 367 -6.11 64.34 -5.41
CA ASN A 367 -7.45 64.77 -5.80
C ASN A 367 -8.40 65.34 -4.73
N CYS A 368 -8.68 66.63 -4.84
CA CYS A 368 -9.96 67.22 -4.45
C CYS A 368 -10.55 67.96 -5.67
N LEU A 369 -11.54 67.33 -6.31
CA LEU A 369 -12.53 67.99 -7.15
C LEU A 369 -13.68 68.42 -6.23
N HIS A 370 -13.87 69.72 -6.05
CA HIS A 370 -15.19 70.33 -5.87
C HIS A 370 -15.21 71.72 -6.50
N ALA A 371 -16.35 72.00 -7.12
CA ALA A 371 -16.59 73.03 -8.12
C ALA A 371 -17.01 74.38 -7.54
N ALA A 372 -16.99 75.39 -8.44
CA ALA A 372 -17.79 76.63 -8.45
C ALA A 372 -17.43 77.68 -7.38
N GLN A 373 -17.39 79.00 -7.60
CA GLN A 373 -18.03 79.90 -8.57
C GLN A 373 -17.47 81.33 -8.35
N VAL A 374 -17.48 82.20 -9.38
CA VAL A 374 -17.80 83.67 -9.30
C VAL A 374 -16.70 84.56 -8.64
N VAL A 375 -16.09 85.60 -9.22
CA VAL A 375 -16.32 86.59 -10.30
C VAL A 375 -15.01 86.82 -11.05
#